data_AF-A0A9W7Z2F0-F1
#
_entry.id   AF-A0A9W7Z2F0-F1
#
_cell.length_a   1.000
_cell.length_b   1.000
_cell.length_c   1.000
_cell.angle_alpha   90.00
_cell.angle_beta   90.00
_cell.angle_gamma   90.00
#
_symmetry.space_group_name_H-M   'P 1'
#
loop_
_entity.id
_entity.type
_entity.pdbx_description
1 polymer ?
#
loop_
_entity_poly.entity_id
_entity_poly.type
_entity_poly.pdbx_seq_one_letter_code
_entity_poly.pdbx_strand_id
1 'polypeptide(L)'
;MSSSNASYTLRYFDAIGLAESSRILLTAAGVEWTEEHPEWPQEKPNQPHGRMPVLVEKSTDGSPDFVICESTNIERYLARTYGFLPADLKQAALQEQIRDLMSDVGNLITGYVHCKNEEDKAEFQTKFEGLLETLIKVQTKLLKDNGNTGRMFGDKLSYADIIAYGFYMNLLVSLVKFKADIVDDVKPKLTPEIVKLISTVETDPLVEKHKSRGGSLVAVVSA
;
A
#
# COMPACT_ATOMS: atom_id res chain seq x y z
N MET A 1 29.64 8.89 -11.94
CA MET A 1 28.49 8.74 -11.03
C MET A 1 28.27 7.25 -10.88
N SER A 2 28.26 6.72 -9.65
CA SER A 2 28.16 5.28 -9.39
C SER A 2 26.89 4.74 -10.05
N SER A 3 27.05 3.83 -11.03
CA SER A 3 25.94 3.02 -11.53
C SER A 3 25.44 2.19 -10.34
N SER A 4 24.24 2.49 -9.84
CA SER A 4 23.65 1.68 -8.78
C SER A 4 23.49 0.24 -9.28
N ASN A 5 24.02 -0.72 -8.53
CA ASN A 5 23.78 -2.18 -8.72
C ASN A 5 22.36 -2.57 -8.28
N ALA A 6 21.44 -1.61 -8.11
CA ALA A 6 20.08 -1.86 -7.69
C ALA A 6 19.33 -2.64 -8.78
N SER A 7 18.73 -3.77 -8.39
CA SER A 7 17.92 -4.62 -9.27
C SER A 7 16.63 -3.94 -9.70
N TYR A 8 16.12 -3.02 -8.87
CA TYR A 8 14.89 -2.29 -9.15
C TYR A 8 15.06 -0.78 -9.04
N THR A 9 14.29 -0.04 -9.85
CA THR A 9 14.04 1.38 -9.70
C THR A 9 12.54 1.64 -9.66
N LEU A 10 12.06 2.23 -8.57
CA LEU A 10 10.66 2.62 -8.42
C LEU A 10 10.52 4.10 -8.73
N ARG A 11 9.67 4.46 -9.69
CA ARG A 11 9.35 5.85 -10.04
C ARG A 11 8.03 6.24 -9.41
N TYR A 12 8.06 7.26 -8.56
CA TYR A 12 6.85 7.82 -7.97
C TYR A 12 7.08 9.25 -7.46
N PHE A 13 6.03 9.92 -7.00
CA PHE A 13 6.15 11.20 -6.29
C PHE A 13 6.94 11.04 -4.98
N ASP A 14 7.52 12.14 -4.50
CA ASP A 14 8.11 12.19 -3.15
C ASP A 14 7.03 12.22 -2.04
N ALA A 15 6.21 11.17 -1.97
CA ALA A 15 5.07 11.05 -1.07
C ALA A 15 4.75 9.59 -0.69
N ILE A 16 4.06 9.42 0.44
CA ILE A 16 3.30 8.20 0.75
C ILE A 16 2.05 8.20 -0.13
N GLY A 17 1.78 7.09 -0.80
CA GLY A 17 0.66 6.97 -1.72
C GLY A 17 0.60 5.58 -2.32
N LEU A 18 0.22 5.51 -3.59
CA LEU A 18 0.02 4.23 -4.30
C LEU A 18 1.30 3.39 -4.44
N ALA A 19 2.48 3.96 -4.23
CA ALA A 19 3.75 3.25 -4.27
C ALA A 19 4.21 2.69 -2.91
N GLU A 20 3.56 3.05 -1.80
CA GLU A 20 4.06 2.72 -0.46
C GLU A 20 4.16 1.20 -0.25
N SER A 21 3.12 0.48 -0.65
CA SER A 21 3.10 -0.98 -0.66
C SER A 21 4.26 -1.59 -1.44
N SER A 22 4.61 -1.02 -2.61
CA SER A 22 5.74 -1.50 -3.42
C SER A 22 7.08 -1.26 -2.72
N ARG A 23 7.25 -0.13 -2.02
CA ARG A 23 8.44 0.14 -1.20
C ARG A 23 8.60 -0.89 -0.08
N ILE A 24 7.50 -1.24 0.59
CA ILE A 24 7.48 -2.25 1.65
C ILE A 24 7.81 -3.63 1.07
N LEU A 25 7.21 -4.02 -0.07
CA LEU A 25 7.48 -5.30 -0.72
C LEU A 25 8.94 -5.45 -1.15
N LEU A 26 9.53 -4.43 -1.78
CA LEU A 26 10.95 -4.44 -2.17
C LEU A 26 11.87 -4.54 -0.96
N THR A 27 11.54 -3.82 0.12
CA THR A 27 12.31 -3.87 1.37
C THR A 27 12.20 -5.23 2.05
N ALA A 28 10.99 -5.78 2.13
CA ALA A 28 10.72 -7.09 2.73
C ALA A 28 11.37 -8.23 1.94
N ALA A 29 11.48 -8.09 0.61
CA ALA A 29 12.21 -9.02 -0.24
C ALA A 29 13.73 -8.99 -0.02
N GLY A 30 14.24 -7.97 0.67
CA GLY A 30 15.67 -7.79 0.90
C GLY A 30 16.47 -7.52 -0.38
N VAL A 31 15.81 -6.96 -1.41
CA VAL A 31 16.46 -6.64 -2.69
C VAL A 31 16.97 -5.20 -2.71
N GLU A 32 18.05 -4.98 -3.44
CA GLU A 32 18.58 -3.65 -3.66
C GLU A 32 17.68 -2.89 -4.64
N TRP A 33 17.15 -1.74 -4.22
CA TRP A 33 16.29 -0.90 -5.04
C TRP A 33 16.58 0.59 -4.81
N THR A 34 16.30 1.40 -5.81
CA THR A 34 16.38 2.87 -5.73
C THR A 34 15.06 3.51 -6.12
N GLU A 35 14.88 4.77 -5.75
CA GLU A 35 13.70 5.55 -6.11
C GLU A 35 14.07 6.72 -7.01
N GLU A 36 13.25 6.97 -8.02
CA GLU A 36 13.33 8.12 -8.91
C GLU A 36 12.05 8.96 -8.75
N HIS A 37 12.21 10.28 -8.78
CA HIS A 37 11.11 11.23 -8.62
C HIS A 37 10.97 12.10 -9.88
N PRO A 38 10.31 11.60 -10.93
CA PRO A 38 10.10 12.35 -12.18
C PRO A 38 9.43 13.71 -11.93
N GLU A 39 9.89 14.76 -12.64
CA GLU A 39 9.26 16.08 -12.56
C GLU A 39 7.88 16.09 -13.24
N TRP A 40 6.85 16.53 -12.52
CA TRP A 40 5.48 16.50 -13.00
C TRP A 40 4.90 17.90 -13.18
N PRO A 41 4.24 18.20 -14.33
CA PRO A 41 3.80 17.27 -15.38
C PRO A 41 4.81 17.02 -16.53
N GLN A 42 6.01 17.59 -16.49
CA GLN A 42 6.97 17.63 -17.60
C GLN A 42 7.36 16.24 -18.10
N GLU A 43 7.61 15.29 -17.21
CA GLU A 43 8.04 13.93 -17.55
C GLU A 43 6.88 12.94 -17.74
N LYS A 44 5.62 13.40 -17.64
CA LYS A 44 4.44 12.55 -17.88
C LYS A 44 4.49 11.80 -19.22
N PRO A 45 4.82 12.44 -20.36
CA PRO A 45 4.86 11.73 -21.65
C PRO A 45 5.93 10.63 -21.72
N ASN A 46 6.91 10.65 -20.82
CA ASN A 46 8.01 9.69 -20.78
C ASN A 46 7.70 8.45 -19.92
N GLN A 47 6.59 8.47 -19.16
CA GLN A 47 6.20 7.34 -18.32
C GLN A 47 5.25 6.39 -19.06
N PRO A 48 5.33 5.07 -18.82
CA PRO A 48 4.35 4.10 -19.29
C PRO A 48 2.92 4.56 -18.99
N HIS A 49 2.09 4.56 -20.04
CA HIS A 49 0.70 5.02 -20.01
C HIS A 49 0.51 6.46 -19.49
N GLY A 50 1.58 7.26 -19.38
CA GLY A 50 1.55 8.59 -18.79
C GLY A 50 1.12 8.60 -17.32
N ARG A 51 1.47 7.55 -16.55
CA ARG A 51 1.03 7.33 -15.16
C ARG A 51 2.20 6.90 -14.28
N MET A 52 2.00 7.02 -12.97
CA MET A 52 2.87 6.50 -11.92
C MET A 52 2.02 5.82 -10.83
N PRO A 53 2.54 4.82 -10.09
CA PRO A 53 3.94 4.36 -10.08
C PRO A 53 4.35 3.53 -11.30
N VAL A 54 5.66 3.46 -11.51
CA VAL A 54 6.34 2.60 -12.50
C VAL A 54 7.48 1.88 -11.80
N LEU A 55 7.60 0.57 -12.02
CA LEU A 55 8.73 -0.24 -11.59
C LEU A 55 9.57 -0.58 -12.82
N VAL A 56 10.88 -0.34 -12.71
CA VAL A 56 11.89 -0.78 -13.67
C VAL A 56 12.72 -1.86 -12.99
N GLU A 57 12.80 -3.04 -13.58
CA GLU A 57 13.68 -4.11 -13.18
C GLU A 57 14.84 -4.20 -14.17
N LYS A 58 16.05 -4.04 -13.66
CA LYS A 58 17.25 -4.02 -14.49
C LYS A 58 17.55 -5.41 -15.01
N SER A 59 17.83 -5.50 -16.31
CA SER A 59 18.30 -6.74 -16.90
C SER A 59 19.71 -7.09 -16.39
N THR A 60 19.96 -8.39 -16.24
CA THR A 60 21.28 -8.93 -15.86
C THR A 60 21.99 -9.62 -17.01
N ASP A 61 21.30 -9.88 -18.13
CA ASP A 61 21.80 -10.63 -19.28
C ASP A 61 21.96 -9.78 -20.55
N GLY A 62 21.75 -8.46 -20.43
CA GLY A 62 21.84 -7.52 -21.54
C GLY A 62 20.57 -7.41 -22.39
N SER A 63 19.50 -8.12 -22.04
CA SER A 63 18.15 -7.83 -22.55
C SER A 63 17.66 -6.44 -22.09
N PRO A 64 16.61 -5.87 -22.71
CA PRO A 64 16.01 -4.64 -22.22
C PRO A 64 15.48 -4.79 -20.80
N ASP A 65 15.58 -3.72 -20.01
CA ASP A 65 14.96 -3.67 -18.69
C ASP A 65 13.45 -3.97 -18.77
N PHE A 66 12.94 -4.70 -17.79
CA PHE A 66 11.51 -4.95 -17.66
C PHE A 66 10.86 -3.74 -17.00
N VAL A 67 9.84 -3.17 -17.65
CA VAL A 67 9.15 -1.96 -17.18
C VAL A 67 7.66 -2.24 -17.04
N ILE A 68 7.12 -1.98 -15.85
CA ILE A 68 5.70 -2.21 -15.52
C ILE A 68 5.11 -1.02 -14.75
N CYS A 69 3.85 -0.70 -14.99
CA CYS A 69 3.12 0.36 -14.29
C CYS A 69 1.79 -0.14 -13.73
N GLU A 70 1.05 0.75 -13.05
CA GLU A 70 -0.13 0.47 -12.21
C GLU A 70 0.25 -0.19 -10.88
N SER A 71 0.00 0.52 -9.77
CA SER A 71 0.44 0.12 -8.43
C SER A 71 0.00 -1.29 -8.06
N THR A 72 -1.25 -1.65 -8.33
CA THR A 72 -1.79 -2.97 -8.01
C THR A 72 -1.12 -4.10 -8.80
N ASN A 73 -0.66 -3.81 -10.01
CA ASN A 73 0.02 -4.78 -10.85
C ASN A 73 1.48 -4.95 -10.41
N ILE A 74 2.17 -3.85 -10.10
CA ILE A 74 3.52 -3.85 -9.53
C ILE A 74 3.54 -4.64 -8.21
N GLU A 75 2.61 -4.34 -7.32
CA GLU A 75 2.40 -5.03 -6.05
C GLU A 75 2.28 -6.55 -6.23
N ARG A 76 1.39 -6.99 -7.13
CA ARG A 76 1.16 -8.40 -7.45
C ARG A 76 2.38 -9.07 -8.08
N TYR A 77 3.10 -8.37 -8.97
CA TYR A 77 4.32 -8.86 -9.58
C TYR A 77 5.37 -9.17 -8.51
N LEU A 78 5.72 -8.17 -7.68
CA LEU A 78 6.69 -8.32 -6.60
C LEU A 78 6.27 -9.39 -5.59
N ALA A 79 4.99 -9.41 -5.20
CA ALA A 79 4.49 -10.37 -4.23
C ALA A 79 4.57 -11.82 -4.72
N ARG A 80 4.34 -12.07 -6.01
CA ARG A 80 4.52 -13.39 -6.63
C ARG A 80 6.01 -13.75 -6.75
N THR A 81 6.84 -12.81 -7.20
CA THR A 81 8.29 -13.03 -7.38
C THR A 81 8.97 -13.42 -6.07
N TYR A 82 8.59 -12.80 -4.95
CA TYR A 82 9.23 -13.02 -3.65
C TYR A 82 8.41 -13.86 -2.66
N GLY A 83 7.30 -14.45 -3.10
CA GLY A 83 6.53 -15.41 -2.29
C GLY A 83 5.71 -14.80 -1.16
N PHE A 84 5.39 -13.50 -1.21
CA PHE A 84 4.42 -12.86 -0.31
C PHE A 84 2.97 -13.23 -0.68
N LEU A 85 2.72 -13.52 -1.95
CA LEU A 85 1.47 -14.08 -2.43
C LEU A 85 1.63 -15.61 -2.57
N PRO A 86 0.71 -16.43 -2.03
CA PRO A 86 0.83 -17.88 -2.12
C PRO A 86 0.67 -18.38 -3.56
N ALA A 87 1.33 -19.49 -3.90
CA ALA A 87 1.18 -20.15 -5.20
C ALA A 87 -0.20 -20.80 -5.40
N ASP A 88 -0.91 -21.12 -4.30
CA ASP A 88 -2.30 -21.58 -4.38
C ASP A 88 -3.20 -20.44 -4.88
N LEU A 89 -3.81 -20.64 -6.04
CA LEU A 89 -4.58 -19.62 -6.72
C LEU A 89 -5.80 -19.14 -5.92
N LYS A 90 -6.41 -20.01 -5.10
CA LYS A 90 -7.57 -19.63 -4.29
C LYS A 90 -7.14 -18.75 -3.11
N GLN A 91 -6.06 -19.13 -2.44
CA GLN A 91 -5.49 -18.31 -1.35
C GLN A 91 -4.98 -16.97 -1.87
N ALA A 92 -4.33 -16.95 -3.04
CA ALA A 92 -3.91 -15.71 -3.70
C ALA A 92 -5.11 -14.80 -4.00
N ALA A 93 -6.16 -15.36 -4.61
CA ALA A 93 -7.35 -14.60 -4.97
C ALA A 93 -8.06 -13.98 -3.76
N LEU A 94 -8.06 -14.66 -2.59
CA LEU A 94 -8.61 -14.09 -1.35
C LEU A 94 -7.82 -12.87 -0.87
N GLN A 95 -6.49 -12.91 -0.97
CA GLN A 95 -5.63 -11.77 -0.63
C GLN A 95 -5.75 -10.63 -1.64
N GLU A 96 -5.94 -10.95 -2.92
CA GLU A 96 -6.16 -9.95 -3.97
C GLU A 96 -7.54 -9.27 -3.84
N GLN A 97 -8.57 -10.03 -3.45
CA GLN A 97 -9.92 -9.48 -3.22
C GLN A 97 -9.92 -8.43 -2.10
N ILE A 98 -9.25 -8.68 -0.97
CA ILE A 98 -9.17 -7.68 0.11
C ILE A 98 -8.38 -6.44 -0.33
N ARG A 99 -7.38 -6.62 -1.21
CA ARG A 99 -6.65 -5.50 -1.81
C ARG A 99 -7.52 -4.64 -2.70
N ASP A 100 -8.35 -5.25 -3.53
CA ASP A 100 -9.25 -4.52 -4.42
C ASP A 100 -10.29 -3.72 -3.62
N LEU A 101 -10.82 -4.28 -2.53
CA LEU A 101 -11.67 -3.53 -1.60
C LEU A 101 -10.95 -2.31 -0.98
N MET A 102 -9.67 -2.44 -0.63
CA MET A 102 -8.86 -1.30 -0.16
C MET A 102 -8.64 -0.24 -1.26
N SER A 103 -8.53 -0.64 -2.53
CA SER A 103 -8.50 0.29 -3.67
C SER A 103 -9.77 1.13 -3.71
N ASP A 104 -10.93 0.49 -3.60
CA ASP A 104 -12.22 1.17 -3.69
C ASP A 104 -12.39 2.19 -2.55
N VAL A 105 -11.99 1.83 -1.32
CA VAL A 105 -11.99 2.76 -0.18
C VAL A 105 -11.04 3.95 -0.44
N GLY A 106 -9.82 3.68 -0.91
CA GLY A 106 -8.84 4.73 -1.21
C GLY A 106 -9.28 5.67 -2.34
N ASN A 107 -9.97 5.13 -3.35
CA ASN A 107 -10.52 5.90 -4.46
C ASN A 107 -11.62 6.86 -4.01
N LEU A 108 -12.44 6.49 -3.01
CA LEU A 108 -13.47 7.36 -2.46
C LEU A 108 -12.88 8.58 -1.75
N ILE A 109 -11.80 8.41 -0.97
CA ILE A 109 -11.09 9.56 -0.37
C ILE A 109 -10.38 10.40 -1.43
N THR A 110 -9.80 9.78 -2.44
CA THR A 110 -9.21 10.51 -3.57
C THR A 110 -10.28 11.35 -4.29
N GLY A 111 -11.47 10.79 -4.49
CA GLY A 111 -12.64 11.50 -5.01
C GLY A 111 -13.05 12.68 -4.12
N TYR A 112 -13.14 12.46 -2.81
CA TYR A 112 -13.41 13.53 -1.84
C TYR A 112 -12.41 14.68 -1.94
N VAL A 113 -11.10 14.37 -1.92
CA VAL A 113 -10.01 15.37 -1.94
C VAL A 113 -10.01 16.19 -3.22
N HIS A 114 -10.34 15.59 -4.37
CA HIS A 114 -10.36 16.28 -5.65
C HIS A 114 -11.71 16.91 -5.99
N CYS A 115 -12.74 16.67 -5.18
CA CYS A 115 -14.05 17.26 -5.37
C CYS A 115 -14.07 18.75 -4.98
N LYS A 116 -14.76 19.57 -5.78
CA LYS A 116 -14.86 21.02 -5.58
C LYS A 116 -16.18 21.49 -4.98
N ASN A 117 -17.27 20.74 -5.15
CA ASN A 117 -18.57 21.09 -4.59
C ASN A 117 -18.79 20.35 -3.26
N GLU A 118 -19.60 20.92 -2.38
CA GLU A 118 -19.79 20.37 -1.03
C GLU A 118 -20.81 19.22 -1.01
N GLU A 119 -21.78 19.20 -1.93
CA GLU A 119 -22.78 18.12 -2.03
C GLU A 119 -22.14 16.78 -2.44
N ASP A 120 -21.32 16.76 -3.49
CA ASP A 120 -20.63 15.52 -3.90
C ASP A 120 -19.57 15.11 -2.86
N LYS A 121 -18.95 16.07 -2.14
CA LYS A 121 -18.06 15.73 -1.00
C LYS A 121 -18.81 14.96 0.08
N ALA A 122 -20.03 15.38 0.45
CA ALA A 122 -20.85 14.66 1.42
C ALA A 122 -21.22 13.26 0.90
N GLU A 123 -21.48 13.11 -0.40
CA GLU A 123 -21.71 11.80 -1.03
C GLU A 123 -20.47 10.90 -0.96
N PHE A 124 -19.28 11.43 -1.31
CA PHE A 124 -18.02 10.69 -1.19
C PHE A 124 -17.72 10.28 0.25
N GLN A 125 -17.93 11.17 1.22
CA GLN A 125 -17.74 10.88 2.64
C GLN A 125 -18.68 9.75 3.08
N THR A 126 -19.97 9.82 2.73
CA THR A 126 -20.96 8.79 3.08
C THR A 126 -20.58 7.42 2.49
N LYS A 127 -20.18 7.39 1.22
CA LYS A 127 -19.71 6.16 0.55
C LYS A 127 -18.44 5.63 1.19
N PHE A 128 -17.48 6.52 1.51
CA PHE A 128 -16.23 6.16 2.17
C PHE A 128 -16.50 5.51 3.51
N GLU A 129 -17.33 6.12 4.36
CA GLU A 129 -17.66 5.59 5.69
C GLU A 129 -18.29 4.20 5.60
N GLY A 130 -19.25 4.00 4.70
CA GLY A 130 -19.92 2.71 4.52
C GLY A 130 -18.97 1.62 4.01
N LEU A 131 -18.09 1.94 3.06
CA LEU A 131 -17.15 0.97 2.52
C LEU A 131 -15.98 0.69 3.47
N LEU A 132 -15.51 1.71 4.20
CA LEU A 132 -14.54 1.56 5.28
C LEU A 132 -15.09 0.62 6.36
N GLU A 133 -16.34 0.81 6.80
CA GLU A 133 -16.94 -0.06 7.81
C GLU A 133 -17.02 -1.52 7.33
N THR A 134 -17.30 -1.73 6.04
CA THR A 134 -17.24 -3.06 5.41
C THR A 134 -15.81 -3.62 5.43
N LEU A 135 -14.82 -2.84 5.02
CA LEU A 135 -13.41 -3.22 5.02
C LEU A 135 -12.93 -3.63 6.42
N ILE A 136 -13.23 -2.82 7.44
CA ILE A 136 -12.91 -3.11 8.84
C ILE A 136 -13.54 -4.45 9.26
N LYS A 137 -14.84 -4.66 9.00
CA LYS A 137 -15.52 -5.93 9.35
C LYS A 137 -14.84 -7.14 8.69
N VAL A 138 -14.47 -7.03 7.41
CA VAL A 138 -13.81 -8.11 6.68
C VAL A 138 -12.41 -8.39 7.25
N GLN A 139 -11.58 -7.36 7.45
CA GLN A 139 -10.22 -7.54 8.00
C GLN A 139 -10.27 -8.11 9.42
N THR A 140 -11.12 -7.58 10.30
CA THR A 140 -11.31 -8.10 11.65
C THR A 140 -11.74 -9.57 11.63
N LYS A 141 -12.63 -9.96 10.70
CA LYS A 141 -13.04 -11.36 10.57
C LYS A 141 -11.86 -12.25 10.14
N LEU A 142 -11.10 -11.85 9.12
CA LEU A 142 -9.92 -12.60 8.65
C LEU A 142 -8.90 -12.79 9.78
N LEU A 143 -8.63 -11.74 10.54
CA LEU A 143 -7.72 -11.78 11.69
C LEU A 143 -8.22 -12.74 12.78
N LYS A 144 -9.52 -12.71 13.11
CA LYS A 144 -10.14 -13.62 14.08
C LYS A 144 -10.11 -15.07 13.63
N ASP A 145 -10.49 -15.32 12.37
CA ASP A 145 -10.47 -16.67 11.79
C ASP A 145 -9.04 -17.24 11.77
N ASN A 146 -8.02 -16.37 11.61
CA ASN A 146 -6.60 -16.73 11.69
C ASN A 146 -6.03 -16.67 13.12
N GLY A 147 -6.89 -16.69 14.16
CA GLY A 147 -6.47 -16.80 15.56
C GLY A 147 -5.90 -15.54 16.18
N ASN A 148 -6.17 -14.36 15.62
CA ASN A 148 -5.70 -13.06 16.08
C ASN A 148 -4.18 -12.97 16.26
N THR A 149 -3.42 -13.59 15.37
CA THR A 149 -1.95 -13.55 15.37
C THR A 149 -1.39 -12.17 14.99
N GLY A 150 -2.23 -11.28 14.48
CA GLY A 150 -1.81 -10.03 13.83
C GLY A 150 -1.39 -10.26 12.37
N ARG A 151 -1.81 -11.37 11.77
CA ARG A 151 -1.65 -11.69 10.34
C ARG A 151 -3.00 -12.16 9.81
N MET A 152 -3.40 -11.71 8.63
CA MET A 152 -4.67 -12.11 8.02
C MET A 152 -4.63 -13.54 7.47
N PHE A 153 -3.45 -14.04 7.08
CA PHE A 153 -3.30 -15.36 6.48
C PHE A 153 -2.06 -16.09 7.02
N GLY A 154 -2.26 -17.26 7.62
CA GLY A 154 -1.17 -18.12 8.09
C GLY A 154 -0.32 -17.47 9.18
N ASP A 155 0.94 -17.90 9.28
CA ASP A 155 1.91 -17.46 10.29
C ASP A 155 3.03 -16.57 9.72
N LYS A 156 3.11 -16.43 8.39
CA LYS A 156 4.13 -15.62 7.69
C LYS A 156 3.56 -14.29 7.19
N LEU A 157 4.44 -13.34 6.92
CA LEU A 157 4.06 -12.02 6.44
C LEU A 157 3.50 -12.18 5.03
N SER A 158 2.23 -11.86 4.85
CA SER A 158 1.55 -12.06 3.59
C SER A 158 1.41 -10.77 2.79
N TYR A 159 1.10 -10.90 1.51
CA TYR A 159 0.74 -9.79 0.64
C TYR A 159 -0.40 -8.95 1.24
N ALA A 160 -1.45 -9.59 1.74
CA ALA A 160 -2.57 -8.88 2.35
C ALA A 160 -2.13 -8.02 3.55
N ASP A 161 -1.23 -8.52 4.41
CA ASP A 161 -0.74 -7.80 5.59
C ASP A 161 0.04 -6.54 5.18
N ILE A 162 0.93 -6.69 4.20
CA ILE A 162 1.76 -5.60 3.66
C ILE A 162 0.88 -4.51 3.04
N ILE A 163 -0.09 -4.88 2.20
CA ILE A 163 -0.96 -3.89 1.57
C ILE A 163 -1.88 -3.21 2.59
N ALA A 164 -2.37 -3.94 3.60
CA ALA A 164 -3.15 -3.33 4.66
C ALA A 164 -2.34 -2.28 5.42
N TYR A 165 -1.10 -2.58 5.78
CA TYR A 165 -0.21 -1.60 6.41
C TYR A 165 0.05 -0.38 5.51
N GLY A 166 0.40 -0.60 4.23
CA GLY A 166 0.58 0.48 3.26
C GLY A 166 -0.69 1.34 3.04
N PHE A 167 -1.86 0.71 3.06
CA PHE A 167 -3.16 1.38 2.98
C PHE A 167 -3.39 2.30 4.18
N TYR A 168 -3.19 1.81 5.41
CA TYR A 168 -3.35 2.62 6.61
C TYR A 168 -2.30 3.72 6.74
N MET A 169 -1.06 3.47 6.28
CA MET A 169 -0.03 4.52 6.14
C MET A 169 -0.51 5.65 5.23
N ASN A 170 -1.06 5.32 4.07
CA ASN A 170 -1.60 6.33 3.17
C ASN A 170 -2.79 7.08 3.80
N LEU A 171 -3.73 6.35 4.38
CA LEU A 171 -4.97 6.90 4.93
C LEU A 171 -4.77 7.79 6.16
N LEU A 172 -3.91 7.37 7.08
CA LEU A 172 -3.77 8.02 8.39
C LEU A 172 -2.56 8.95 8.49
N VAL A 173 -1.60 8.84 7.57
CA VAL A 173 -0.36 9.64 7.62
C VAL A 173 -0.20 10.55 6.41
N SER A 174 -0.53 10.07 5.20
CA SER A 174 -0.43 10.90 4.00
C SER A 174 -1.64 11.82 3.84
N LEU A 175 -2.84 11.24 3.91
CA LEU A 175 -4.08 11.92 3.56
C LEU A 175 -4.53 12.97 4.59
N VAL A 176 -3.98 12.96 5.81
CA VAL A 176 -4.21 14.03 6.80
C VAL A 176 -3.82 15.43 6.29
N LYS A 177 -2.89 15.50 5.34
CA LYS A 177 -2.49 16.75 4.68
C LYS A 177 -3.59 17.36 3.80
N PHE A 178 -4.55 16.53 3.36
CA PHE A 178 -5.62 16.92 2.44
C PHE A 178 -7.01 16.86 3.09
N LYS A 179 -7.21 15.98 4.07
CA LYS A 179 -8.41 15.86 4.91
C LYS A 179 -7.97 15.73 6.36
N ALA A 180 -7.94 16.84 7.09
CA ALA A 180 -7.32 16.92 8.42
C ALA A 180 -7.99 16.05 9.49
N ASP A 181 -9.30 15.82 9.36
CA ASP A 181 -10.14 15.02 10.27
C ASP A 181 -10.16 13.52 9.91
N ILE A 182 -9.43 13.07 8.88
CA ILE A 182 -9.45 11.65 8.45
C ILE A 182 -9.01 10.69 9.57
N VAL A 183 -8.09 11.12 10.43
CA VAL A 183 -7.63 10.31 11.57
C VAL A 183 -8.75 10.16 12.59
N ASP A 184 -9.47 11.24 12.88
CA ASP A 184 -10.61 11.25 13.81
C ASP A 184 -11.77 10.40 13.29
N ASP A 185 -11.99 10.38 11.96
CA ASP A 185 -13.02 9.56 11.31
C ASP A 185 -12.69 8.06 11.35
N VAL A 186 -11.43 7.70 11.14
CA VAL A 186 -11.00 6.31 10.91
C VAL A 186 -10.55 5.62 12.19
N LYS A 187 -9.76 6.28 13.04
CA LYS A 187 -9.14 5.67 14.21
C LYS A 187 -10.16 5.03 15.17
N PRO A 188 -11.33 5.63 15.49
CA PRO A 188 -12.33 5.01 16.36
C PRO A 188 -12.95 3.73 15.78
N LYS A 189 -12.86 3.52 14.47
CA LYS A 189 -13.39 2.33 13.78
C LYS A 189 -12.39 1.17 13.79
N LEU A 190 -11.10 1.42 14.04
CA LEU A 190 -10.09 0.37 14.06
C LEU A 190 -10.32 -0.58 15.24
N THR A 191 -10.40 -1.87 14.95
CA THR A 191 -10.55 -2.88 16.01
C THR A 191 -9.19 -3.24 16.63
N PRO A 192 -9.16 -3.80 17.85
CA PRO A 192 -7.90 -4.26 18.47
C PRO A 192 -7.12 -5.24 17.60
N GLU A 193 -7.80 -6.07 16.81
CA GLU A 193 -7.19 -6.98 15.85
C GLU A 193 -6.43 -6.24 14.76
N ILE A 194 -7.00 -5.17 14.21
CA ILE A 194 -6.37 -4.36 13.16
C ILE A 194 -5.20 -3.55 13.72
N VAL A 195 -5.35 -2.98 14.93
CA VAL A 195 -4.23 -2.32 15.62
C VAL A 195 -3.08 -3.31 15.86
N LYS A 196 -3.40 -4.57 16.22
CA LYS A 196 -2.41 -5.64 16.33
C LYS A 196 -1.76 -5.97 14.99
N LEU A 197 -2.52 -6.07 13.89
CA LEU A 197 -1.97 -6.25 12.54
C LEU A 197 -0.96 -5.14 12.20
N ILE A 198 -1.33 -3.87 12.41
CA ILE A 198 -0.45 -2.72 12.16
C ILE A 198 0.85 -2.86 12.95
N SER A 199 0.77 -3.14 14.25
CA SER A 199 1.95 -3.34 15.08
C SER A 199 2.80 -4.53 14.63
N THR A 200 2.16 -5.67 14.33
CA THR A 200 2.87 -6.88 13.91
C THR A 200 3.63 -6.66 12.61
N VAL A 201 3.04 -5.96 11.63
CA VAL A 201 3.69 -5.68 10.34
C VAL A 201 4.81 -4.66 10.50
N GLU A 202 4.59 -3.57 11.24
CA GLU A 202 5.60 -2.52 11.44
C GLU A 202 6.87 -3.05 12.11
N THR A 203 6.73 -4.02 13.02
CA THR A 203 7.85 -4.64 13.74
C THR A 203 8.33 -5.96 13.11
N ASP A 204 7.79 -6.36 11.95
CA ASP A 204 8.24 -7.59 11.29
C ASP A 204 9.71 -7.43 10.85
N PRO A 205 10.60 -8.41 11.11
CA PRO A 205 12.02 -8.31 10.74
C PRO A 205 12.28 -8.08 9.24
N LEU A 206 11.33 -8.42 8.37
CA LEU A 206 11.44 -8.11 6.94
C LEU A 206 11.10 -6.65 6.64
N VAL A 207 10.24 -6.02 7.45
CA VAL A 207 9.73 -4.66 7.24
C VAL A 207 10.45 -3.63 8.10
N GLU A 208 11.10 -4.00 9.21
CA GLU A 208 11.71 -3.07 10.18
C GLU A 208 12.72 -2.08 9.58
N LYS A 209 13.34 -2.45 8.44
CA LYS A 209 14.27 -1.59 7.70
C LYS A 209 13.57 -0.55 6.82
N HIS A 210 12.28 -0.71 6.57
CA HIS A 210 11.46 0.24 5.83
C HIS A 210 11.28 1.50 6.67
N LYS A 211 11.99 2.55 6.29
CA LYS A 211 11.84 3.86 6.92
C LYS A 211 10.70 4.59 6.24
N SER A 212 9.50 4.42 6.77
CA SER A 212 8.31 5.16 6.33
C SER A 212 8.60 6.67 6.35
N ARG A 213 8.16 7.38 5.31
CA ARG A 213 8.33 8.84 5.19
C ARG A 213 7.45 9.64 6.18
N GLY A 214 6.53 8.95 6.86
CA GLY A 214 5.54 9.54 7.75
C GLY A 214 5.72 9.15 9.22
N GLY A 215 6.77 8.39 9.54
CA GLY A 215 7.00 7.87 10.89
C GLY A 215 6.23 6.58 11.18
N SER A 216 6.12 6.24 12.47
CA SER A 216 5.46 5.03 12.94
C SER A 216 3.94 5.16 12.84
N LEU A 217 3.28 4.24 12.15
CA LEU A 217 1.83 4.12 12.12
C LEU A 217 1.31 3.70 13.49
N VAL A 218 2.04 2.85 14.21
CA VAL A 218 1.70 2.43 15.58
C VAL A 218 1.54 3.65 16.49
N ALA A 219 2.44 4.63 16.38
CA ALA A 219 2.34 5.87 17.14
C ALA A 219 1.05 6.65 16.82
N VAL A 220 0.63 6.67 15.54
CA VAL A 220 -0.60 7.35 15.11
C VAL A 220 -1.86 6.65 15.62
N VAL A 221 -1.91 5.32 15.59
CA VAL A 221 -3.11 4.57 16.01
C VAL A 221 -3.20 4.36 17.53
N SER A 222 -2.09 4.51 18.25
CA SER A 222 -2.05 4.33 19.71
C SER A 222 -2.20 5.63 20.52
N ALA A 223 -1.95 6.80 19.91
CA ALA A 223 -2.05 8.11 20.55
C ALA A 223 -3.45 8.69 20.38
#